data_AF-A0A523I7U3-F1
#
_entry.id   AF-A0A523I7U3-F1
#
_cell.length_a   1.000
_cell.length_b   1.000
_cell.length_c   1.000
_cell.angle_alpha   90.00
_cell.angle_beta   90.00
_cell.angle_gamma   90.00
#
_symmetry.space_group_name_H-M   'P 1'
#
loop_
_entity.id
_entity.type
_entity.pdbx_description
1 polymer ?
#
loop_
_entity_poly.entity_id
_entity_poly.type
_entity_poly.pdbx_seq_one_letter_code
_entity_poly.pdbx_strand_id
1 'polypeptide(L)'
;EGDRVKRGGVLFTDKKNEGVCFTAPVAGRISSINRGAKRALLSVVIEVGEDETESFDAMNPDQIAALDRTAIVARLVDTGLWTALRTRPFSKVPARDQVPHSIFVTAMDSNPLAPDVAALINLQAEAFSIGLGVLTKLTEGPVYVCHAHAAQVPVVAGDRLAVETFAGVHPAGLAGTHIHHLDPVSASKTVWHIGAQDVIAIANTLLQGSLWNERIVALGGPGVQRPRLLRTVLGASLEELTAGELVNAEQRVISGSVFGGREAAGAEAYLGRYHQQVSVLPEDHERKLFGYLSPGPNLHSVFPVFLSAWLPRKLLHFSTTSNGSPRAMVPIGTYESVMPLDILATQLLRAVLVEDLEMAAALGCLELDEEDVALCTYACPGKYEYAPALRNVLTLIEKEG
;
A
#
# COMPACT_ATOMS: atom_id res chain seq x y z
N GLU A 1 -2.05 -24.28 15.25
CA GLU A 1 -3.51 -24.01 15.29
C GLU A 1 -4.00 -24.37 16.68
N GLY A 2 -4.91 -23.57 17.24
CA GLY A 2 -5.44 -23.73 18.59
C GLY A 2 -4.65 -23.03 19.70
N ASP A 3 -3.51 -22.43 19.41
CA ASP A 3 -2.75 -21.67 20.41
C ASP A 3 -3.46 -20.35 20.74
N ARG A 4 -3.37 -19.94 22.01
CA ARG A 4 -3.79 -18.61 22.44
C ARG A 4 -2.66 -17.61 22.16
N VAL A 5 -3.02 -16.44 21.67
CA VAL A 5 -2.10 -15.35 21.36
C VAL A 5 -2.59 -14.07 22.01
N LYS A 6 -1.66 -13.28 22.53
CA LYS A 6 -1.93 -11.92 23.01
C LYS A 6 -1.77 -10.93 21.87
N ARG A 7 -2.44 -9.78 21.95
CA ARG A 7 -2.16 -8.65 21.06
C ARG A 7 -0.69 -8.23 21.22
N GLY A 8 0.04 -8.16 20.11
CA GLY A 8 1.49 -7.92 20.09
C GLY A 8 2.35 -9.18 20.25
N GLY A 9 1.77 -10.35 20.52
CA GLY A 9 2.51 -11.61 20.60
C GLY A 9 3.01 -12.08 19.23
N VAL A 10 4.21 -12.67 19.17
CA VAL A 10 4.83 -13.12 17.91
C VAL A 10 4.06 -14.31 17.32
N LEU A 11 3.70 -14.20 16.04
CA LEU A 11 3.07 -15.27 15.26
C LEU A 11 4.11 -16.07 14.46
N PHE A 12 5.01 -15.36 13.76
CA PHE A 12 6.08 -15.96 12.97
C PHE A 12 7.21 -14.95 12.71
N THR A 13 8.32 -15.45 12.19
CA THR A 13 9.49 -14.64 11.80
C THR A 13 9.85 -14.91 10.35
N ASP A 14 10.53 -13.95 9.71
CA ASP A 14 11.06 -14.14 8.36
C ASP A 14 12.43 -14.82 8.41
N LYS A 15 12.56 -15.98 7.76
CA LYS A 15 13.83 -16.70 7.64
C LYS A 15 14.84 -16.00 6.75
N LYS A 16 14.39 -15.13 5.85
CA LYS A 16 15.26 -14.37 4.94
C LYS A 16 15.65 -13.01 5.49
N ASN A 17 15.00 -12.55 6.55
CA ASN A 17 15.29 -11.29 7.23
C ASN A 17 15.31 -11.53 8.75
N GLU A 18 16.45 -12.03 9.22
CA GLU A 18 16.59 -12.55 10.57
C GLU A 18 16.28 -11.50 11.65
N GLY A 19 15.49 -11.92 12.64
CA GLY A 19 15.08 -11.07 13.75
C GLY A 19 13.88 -10.17 13.45
N VAL A 20 13.34 -10.13 12.23
CA VAL A 20 12.05 -9.46 11.97
C VAL A 20 10.91 -10.36 12.45
N CYS A 21 10.04 -9.79 13.28
CA CYS A 21 8.88 -10.46 13.87
C CYS A 21 7.57 -9.95 13.27
N PHE A 22 6.62 -10.88 13.07
CA PHE A 22 5.25 -10.59 12.70
C PHE A 22 4.36 -10.93 13.89
N THR A 23 3.66 -9.93 14.42
CA THR A 23 2.91 -10.03 15.68
C THR A 23 1.41 -10.06 15.44
N ALA A 24 0.67 -10.59 16.41
CA ALA A 24 -0.77 -10.67 16.40
C ALA A 24 -1.39 -9.27 16.57
N PRO A 25 -2.24 -8.81 15.64
CA PRO A 25 -2.92 -7.52 15.80
C PRO A 25 -3.94 -7.57 16.95
N VAL A 26 -4.51 -8.74 17.24
CA VAL A 26 -5.56 -8.92 18.25
C VAL A 26 -5.22 -10.09 19.15
N ALA A 27 -5.78 -10.06 20.37
CA ALA A 27 -5.74 -11.18 21.30
C ALA A 27 -6.80 -12.22 20.92
N GLY A 28 -6.51 -13.49 21.14
CA GLY A 28 -7.47 -14.55 20.84
C GLY A 28 -6.85 -15.92 20.63
N ARG A 29 -7.44 -16.70 19.73
CA ARG A 29 -7.00 -18.07 19.41
C ARG A 29 -6.71 -18.19 17.92
N ILE A 30 -5.60 -18.83 17.57
CA ILE A 30 -5.29 -19.14 16.17
C ILE A 30 -6.27 -20.19 15.66
N SER A 31 -7.24 -19.78 14.85
CA SER A 31 -8.29 -20.65 14.32
C SER A 31 -7.85 -21.38 13.04
N SER A 32 -6.96 -20.79 12.23
CA SER A 32 -6.50 -21.41 10.98
C SER A 32 -5.12 -20.91 10.56
N ILE A 33 -4.31 -21.79 9.97
CA ILE A 33 -3.05 -21.43 9.31
C ILE A 33 -3.12 -21.90 7.85
N ASN A 34 -3.50 -20.98 6.96
CA ASN A 34 -3.76 -21.30 5.57
C ASN A 34 -2.46 -21.30 4.76
N ARG A 35 -2.29 -22.34 3.92
CA ARG A 35 -1.12 -22.50 3.06
C ARG A 35 -1.53 -22.78 1.62
N GLY A 36 -0.86 -22.13 0.69
CA GLY A 36 -1.03 -22.29 -0.74
C GLY A 36 -0.01 -23.24 -1.36
N ALA A 37 0.19 -23.09 -2.67
CA ALA A 37 1.15 -23.89 -3.44
C ALA A 37 2.56 -23.82 -2.83
N LYS A 38 3.29 -24.95 -2.85
CA LYS A 38 4.63 -25.08 -2.24
C LYS A 38 4.67 -24.68 -0.75
N ARG A 39 3.55 -24.84 -0.03
CA ARG A 39 3.39 -24.49 1.40
C ARG A 39 3.59 -23.00 1.72
N ALA A 40 3.45 -22.12 0.73
CA ALA A 40 3.46 -20.68 0.94
C ALA A 40 2.41 -20.29 1.99
N LEU A 41 2.80 -19.49 2.98
CA LEU A 41 1.86 -19.02 4.01
C LEU A 41 0.95 -17.97 3.38
N LEU A 42 -0.37 -18.20 3.42
CA LEU A 42 -1.37 -17.26 2.91
C LEU A 42 -1.90 -16.36 4.03
N SER A 43 -2.31 -16.97 5.14
CA SER A 43 -2.81 -16.24 6.31
C SER A 43 -2.69 -17.04 7.60
N VAL A 44 -2.65 -16.31 8.71
CA VAL A 44 -2.82 -16.83 10.08
C VAL A 44 -4.06 -16.14 10.63
N VAL A 45 -5.13 -16.90 10.84
CA VAL A 45 -6.42 -16.38 11.28
C VAL A 45 -6.51 -16.46 12.79
N ILE A 46 -6.92 -15.36 13.42
CA ILE A 46 -7.09 -15.25 14.86
C ILE A 46 -8.57 -14.97 15.11
N GLU A 47 -9.24 -15.88 15.80
CA GLU A 47 -10.56 -15.64 16.37
C GLU A 47 -10.39 -14.73 17.58
N VAL A 48 -11.01 -13.55 17.55
CA VAL A 48 -10.88 -12.52 18.59
C VAL A 48 -11.43 -13.06 19.91
N GLY A 49 -10.63 -12.94 20.97
CA GLY A 49 -10.98 -13.39 22.32
C GLY A 49 -10.92 -12.27 23.36
N GLU A 50 -10.63 -12.64 24.61
CA GLU A 50 -10.36 -11.68 25.69
C GLU A 50 -9.15 -10.79 25.35
N ASP A 51 -9.21 -9.50 25.70
CA ASP A 51 -8.19 -8.51 25.34
C ASP A 51 -6.90 -8.64 26.18
N GLU A 52 -6.21 -9.77 26.04
CA GLU A 52 -4.87 -9.98 26.59
C GLU A 52 -3.80 -9.32 25.70
N THR A 53 -2.97 -8.46 26.28
CA THR A 53 -1.98 -7.68 25.51
C THR A 53 -0.56 -7.94 26.01
N GLU A 54 0.40 -8.02 25.09
CA GLU A 54 1.81 -7.89 25.43
C GLU A 54 2.11 -6.43 25.75
N SER A 55 2.48 -6.18 27.00
CA SER A 55 2.72 -4.84 27.53
C SER A 55 4.19 -4.62 27.84
N PHE A 56 4.61 -3.38 27.69
CA PHE A 56 5.89 -2.84 28.12
C PHE A 56 5.66 -1.49 28.78
N ASP A 57 6.71 -0.91 29.37
CA ASP A 57 6.59 0.38 30.04
C ASP A 57 6.15 1.48 29.06
N ALA A 58 4.99 2.06 29.33
CA ALA A 58 4.51 3.25 28.66
C ALA A 58 5.51 4.40 28.83
N MET A 59 5.72 5.17 27.77
CA MET A 59 6.69 6.25 27.74
C MET A 59 5.97 7.58 27.52
N ASN A 60 6.34 8.62 28.25
CA ASN A 60 5.92 9.97 27.93
C ASN A 60 6.70 10.53 26.71
N PRO A 61 6.27 11.66 26.11
CA PRO A 61 6.93 12.22 24.92
C PRO A 61 8.43 12.49 25.10
N ASP A 62 8.86 12.97 26.27
CA ASP A 62 10.27 13.27 26.55
C ASP A 62 11.13 11.99 26.60
N GLN A 63 10.59 10.92 27.19
CA GLN A 63 11.23 9.60 27.20
C GLN A 63 11.36 9.03 25.79
N ILE A 64 10.34 9.19 24.95
CA ILE A 64 10.38 8.75 23.54
C ILE A 64 11.45 9.54 22.76
N ALA A 65 11.50 10.87 22.94
CA ALA A 65 12.48 11.73 22.27
C ALA A 65 13.94 11.41 22.65
N ALA A 66 14.14 10.89 23.87
CA ALA A 66 15.43 10.48 24.40
C ALA A 66 15.90 9.08 23.93
N LEU A 67 15.04 8.30 23.28
CA LEU A 67 15.44 6.98 22.77
C LEU A 67 16.52 7.11 21.69
N ASP A 68 17.50 6.21 21.76
CA ASP A 68 18.47 6.01 20.70
C ASP A 68 17.90 5.09 19.60
N ARG A 69 18.62 5.03 18.46
CA ARG A 69 18.21 4.19 17.33
C ARG A 69 18.06 2.72 17.74
N THR A 70 18.98 2.20 18.56
CA THR A 70 18.99 0.78 18.95
C THR A 70 17.73 0.41 19.73
N ALA A 71 17.35 1.24 20.70
CA ALA A 71 16.13 1.07 21.49
C ALA A 71 14.87 1.18 20.62
N ILE A 72 14.84 2.14 19.68
CA ILE A 72 13.72 2.30 18.74
C ILE A 72 13.57 1.04 17.87
N VAL A 73 14.65 0.57 17.24
CA VAL A 73 14.62 -0.64 16.41
C VAL A 73 14.16 -1.85 17.22
N ALA A 74 14.68 -2.03 18.44
CA ALA A 74 14.23 -3.11 19.32
C ALA A 74 12.72 -3.04 19.58
N ARG A 75 12.20 -1.87 19.99
CA ARG A 75 10.76 -1.69 20.26
C ARG A 75 9.89 -1.95 19.02
N LEU A 76 10.29 -1.44 17.86
CA LEU A 76 9.53 -1.64 16.62
C LEU A 76 9.54 -3.10 16.18
N VAL A 77 10.65 -3.82 16.37
CA VAL A 77 10.75 -5.24 16.06
C VAL A 77 9.91 -6.07 17.02
N ASP A 78 10.05 -5.85 18.32
CA ASP A 78 9.33 -6.61 19.36
C ASP A 78 7.81 -6.47 19.22
N THR A 79 7.34 -5.27 18.85
CA THR A 79 5.92 -5.00 18.63
C THR A 79 5.44 -5.41 17.23
N GLY A 80 6.35 -5.77 16.32
CA GLY A 80 6.07 -6.07 14.91
C GLY A 80 5.81 -4.85 14.02
N LEU A 81 5.83 -3.64 14.57
CA LEU A 81 5.65 -2.39 13.80
C LEU A 81 6.81 -2.09 12.84
N TRP A 82 7.96 -2.74 13.00
CA TRP A 82 9.06 -2.68 12.04
C TRP A 82 8.61 -3.05 10.62
N THR A 83 7.63 -3.95 10.50
CA THR A 83 7.04 -4.38 9.22
C THR A 83 6.25 -3.30 8.49
N ALA A 84 5.97 -2.16 9.15
CA ALA A 84 5.38 -0.98 8.50
C ALA A 84 6.33 -0.32 7.50
N LEU A 85 7.63 -0.41 7.76
CA LEU A 85 8.67 0.16 6.92
C LEU A 85 8.89 -0.75 5.71
N ARG A 86 9.00 -0.12 4.54
CA ARG A 86 9.38 -0.80 3.29
C ARG A 86 10.56 -0.10 2.64
N THR A 87 11.48 -0.88 2.06
CA THR A 87 12.62 -0.37 1.31
C THR A 87 12.20 0.03 -0.10
N ARG A 88 12.86 1.06 -0.63
CA ARG A 88 12.97 1.26 -2.08
C ARG A 88 14.47 1.28 -2.40
N PRO A 89 14.99 0.42 -3.29
CA PRO A 89 14.30 -0.58 -4.13
C PRO A 89 13.67 -1.78 -3.38
N PHE A 90 12.94 -2.61 -4.13
CA PHE A 90 12.42 -3.95 -3.80
C PHE A 90 11.21 -4.07 -2.85
N SER A 91 10.78 -3.02 -2.14
CA SER A 91 9.59 -3.06 -1.27
C SER A 91 9.58 -4.16 -0.23
N LYS A 92 10.73 -4.41 0.39
CA LYS A 92 10.85 -5.37 1.48
C LYS A 92 10.86 -4.69 2.83
N VAL A 93 10.52 -5.44 3.87
CA VAL A 93 10.80 -5.00 5.24
C VAL A 93 12.33 -4.86 5.37
N PRO A 94 12.85 -3.73 5.87
CA PRO A 94 14.29 -3.54 5.99
C PRO A 94 14.93 -4.51 6.97
N ALA A 95 16.21 -4.81 6.76
CA ALA A 95 17.01 -5.49 7.77
C ALA A 95 17.21 -4.58 8.98
N ARG A 96 17.35 -5.15 10.18
CA ARG A 96 17.41 -4.39 11.45
C ARG A 96 18.62 -3.45 11.53
N ASP A 97 19.72 -3.88 10.95
CA ASP A 97 21.00 -3.18 10.87
C ASP A 97 21.09 -2.24 9.65
N GLN A 98 20.19 -2.37 8.68
CA GLN A 98 20.14 -1.46 7.54
C GLN A 98 19.78 -0.03 8.01
N VAL A 99 20.45 0.95 7.44
CA VAL A 99 20.16 2.38 7.64
C VAL A 99 19.79 2.97 6.27
N PRO A 100 18.63 3.63 6.13
CA PRO A 100 18.24 4.22 4.86
C PRO A 100 18.92 5.57 4.68
N HIS A 101 19.10 5.97 3.42
CA HIS A 101 19.54 7.31 3.07
C HIS A 101 18.51 8.37 3.51
N SER A 102 17.22 8.11 3.28
CA SER A 102 16.11 8.97 3.69
C SER A 102 14.86 8.13 3.98
N ILE A 103 13.87 8.73 4.64
CA ILE A 103 12.59 8.08 4.95
C ILE A 103 11.44 8.93 4.39
N PHE A 104 10.52 8.30 3.66
CA PHE A 104 9.34 8.93 3.09
C PHE A 104 8.08 8.56 3.87
N VAL A 105 7.36 9.58 4.35
CA VAL A 105 6.06 9.43 4.99
C VAL A 105 4.99 9.83 3.99
N THR A 106 4.18 8.86 3.55
CA THR A 106 3.03 9.14 2.68
C THR A 106 1.87 9.67 3.52
N ALA A 107 1.70 11.00 3.49
CA ALA A 107 0.67 11.77 4.19
C ALA A 107 -0.43 12.28 3.24
N MET A 108 -0.58 11.61 2.10
CA MET A 108 -1.65 11.76 1.12
C MET A 108 -1.90 10.44 0.42
N ASP A 109 -3.07 10.28 -0.17
CA ASP A 109 -3.38 9.15 -1.03
C ASP A 109 -4.18 9.66 -2.23
N SER A 110 -3.71 9.32 -3.43
CA SER A 110 -4.33 9.73 -4.70
C SER A 110 -5.12 8.60 -5.35
N ASN A 111 -5.12 7.39 -4.77
CA ASN A 111 -5.93 6.29 -5.25
C ASN A 111 -7.42 6.69 -5.26
N PRO A 112 -8.19 6.23 -6.25
CA PRO A 112 -9.63 6.42 -6.23
C PRO A 112 -10.22 5.76 -4.99
N LEU A 113 -11.17 6.45 -4.34
CA LEU A 113 -11.86 6.00 -3.12
C LEU A 113 -10.98 5.95 -1.86
N ALA A 114 -9.76 6.46 -1.90
CA ALA A 114 -8.88 6.53 -0.73
C ALA A 114 -9.45 7.47 0.36
N PRO A 115 -9.11 7.22 1.64
CA PRO A 115 -9.43 8.16 2.70
C PRO A 115 -8.65 9.47 2.56
N ASP A 116 -9.21 10.58 3.06
CA ASP A 116 -8.44 11.81 3.24
C ASP A 116 -7.43 11.62 4.38
N VAL A 117 -6.18 11.32 4.00
CA VAL A 117 -5.09 11.04 4.94
C VAL A 117 -4.79 12.24 5.83
N ALA A 118 -4.93 13.47 5.35
CA ALA A 118 -4.71 14.67 6.16
C ALA A 118 -5.78 14.79 7.25
N ALA A 119 -7.04 14.49 6.94
CA ALA A 119 -8.10 14.43 7.94
C ALA A 119 -7.79 13.37 9.01
N LEU A 120 -7.27 12.20 8.62
CA LEU A 120 -6.86 11.14 9.57
C LEU A 120 -5.71 11.60 10.47
N ILE A 121 -4.71 12.28 9.92
CA ILE A 121 -3.60 12.84 10.69
C ILE A 121 -4.11 13.85 11.72
N ASN A 122 -5.03 14.73 11.33
CA ASN A 122 -5.57 15.74 12.25
C ASN A 122 -6.32 15.14 13.45
N LEU A 123 -6.89 13.94 13.33
CA LEU A 123 -7.49 13.22 14.48
C LEU A 123 -6.45 12.73 15.50
N GLN A 124 -5.18 12.67 15.12
CA GLN A 124 -4.06 12.09 15.88
C GLN A 124 -2.79 12.94 15.74
N ALA A 125 -2.94 14.27 15.72
CA ALA A 125 -1.87 15.21 15.38
C ALA A 125 -0.64 15.08 16.28
N GLU A 126 -0.85 14.95 17.60
CA GLU A 126 0.23 14.79 18.58
C GLU A 126 1.00 13.47 18.37
N ALA A 127 0.27 12.36 18.24
CA ALA A 127 0.86 11.05 17.95
C ALA A 127 1.62 11.05 16.62
N PHE A 128 1.09 11.70 15.58
CA PHE A 128 1.80 11.83 14.31
C PHE A 128 3.12 12.58 14.48
N SER A 129 3.12 13.72 15.17
CA SER A 129 4.34 14.49 15.44
C SER A 129 5.39 13.70 16.23
N ILE A 130 4.97 12.97 17.26
CA ILE A 130 5.87 12.10 18.04
C ILE A 130 6.44 10.98 17.16
N GLY A 131 5.61 10.36 16.33
CA GLY A 131 6.03 9.30 15.41
C GLY A 131 7.05 9.80 14.38
N LEU A 132 6.89 11.02 13.86
CA LEU A 132 7.89 11.65 13.01
C LEU A 132 9.22 11.82 13.72
N GLY A 133 9.20 12.27 14.99
CA GLY A 133 10.38 12.38 15.84
C GLY A 133 11.13 11.03 15.97
N VAL A 134 10.39 9.93 16.14
CA VAL A 134 10.95 8.57 16.17
C VAL A 134 11.63 8.22 14.83
N LEU A 135 11.00 8.52 13.69
CA LEU A 135 11.59 8.25 12.38
C LEU A 135 12.90 9.01 12.14
N THR A 136 13.03 10.25 12.64
CA THR A 136 14.29 11.01 12.50
C THR A 136 15.49 10.36 13.19
N LYS A 137 15.28 9.41 14.10
CA LYS A 137 16.34 8.64 14.76
C LYS A 137 16.75 7.40 13.98
N LEU A 138 15.98 7.00 12.96
CA LEU A 138 16.26 5.82 12.14
C LEU A 138 17.20 6.10 10.96
N THR A 139 17.39 7.38 10.62
CA THR A 139 18.24 7.84 9.52
C THR A 139 19.07 9.05 9.91
N GLU A 140 20.25 9.19 9.31
CA GLU A 140 21.05 10.43 9.39
C GLU A 140 20.63 11.45 8.32
N GLY A 141 19.87 11.03 7.31
CA GLY A 141 19.34 11.90 6.27
C GLY A 141 17.95 12.46 6.59
N PRO A 142 17.26 13.01 5.57
CA PRO A 142 15.96 13.62 5.74
C PRO A 142 14.84 12.59 5.90
N VAL A 143 13.82 12.98 6.67
CA VAL A 143 12.48 12.39 6.70
C VAL A 143 11.56 13.34 5.92
N TYR A 144 11.05 12.89 4.78
CA TYR A 144 10.14 13.65 3.93
C TYR A 144 8.69 13.34 4.28
N VAL A 145 7.92 14.34 4.70
CA VAL A 145 6.47 14.23 4.87
C VAL A 145 5.80 14.72 3.60
N CYS A 146 5.30 13.79 2.80
CA CYS A 146 4.72 14.08 1.48
C CYS A 146 3.20 14.18 1.59
N HIS A 147 2.64 15.38 1.40
CA HIS A 147 1.20 15.61 1.51
C HIS A 147 0.65 16.41 0.33
N ALA A 148 -0.68 16.44 0.21
CA ALA A 148 -1.33 17.19 -0.86
C ALA A 148 -1.15 18.71 -0.63
N HIS A 149 -0.89 19.46 -1.70
CA HIS A 149 -0.63 20.90 -1.65
C HIS A 149 -1.70 21.73 -0.94
N ALA A 150 -2.97 21.34 -1.07
CA ALA A 150 -4.09 22.03 -0.43
C ALA A 150 -4.41 21.52 1.00
N ALA A 151 -3.72 20.48 1.47
CA ALA A 151 -4.01 19.85 2.75
C ALA A 151 -3.32 20.55 3.92
N GLN A 152 -4.01 20.60 5.07
CA GLN A 152 -3.43 21.05 6.33
C GLN A 152 -2.95 19.84 7.12
N VAL A 153 -1.63 19.69 7.23
CA VAL A 153 -0.98 18.64 8.00
C VAL A 153 -0.20 19.32 9.15
N PRO A 154 -0.44 18.94 10.43
CA PRO A 154 0.14 19.61 11.60
C PRO A 154 1.61 19.22 11.81
N VAL A 155 2.47 19.61 10.86
CA VAL A 155 3.90 19.32 10.89
C VAL A 155 4.68 20.61 10.69
N VAL A 156 5.71 20.79 11.51
CA VAL A 156 6.67 21.87 11.38
C VAL A 156 7.99 21.26 10.91
N ALA A 157 8.57 21.81 9.85
CA ALA A 157 9.88 21.40 9.37
C ALA A 157 10.94 21.59 10.46
N GLY A 158 11.98 20.75 10.43
CA GLY A 158 13.12 20.81 11.35
C GLY A 158 14.38 20.26 10.69
N ASP A 159 15.48 20.16 11.44
CA ASP A 159 16.81 19.85 10.89
C ASP A 159 16.86 18.62 9.97
N ARG A 160 16.12 17.57 10.31
CA ARG A 160 15.98 16.34 9.50
C ARG A 160 14.56 16.09 8.98
N LEU A 161 13.62 16.99 9.24
CA LEU A 161 12.21 16.80 8.85
C LEU A 161 11.85 17.80 7.76
N ALA A 162 11.69 17.31 6.55
CA ALA A 162 11.28 18.08 5.38
C ALA A 162 9.78 17.86 5.10
N VAL A 163 9.07 18.92 4.73
CA VAL A 163 7.65 18.86 4.40
C VAL A 163 7.50 19.23 2.94
N GLU A 164 7.03 18.26 2.14
CA GLU A 164 6.96 18.39 0.69
C GLU A 164 5.54 18.23 0.21
N THR A 165 5.14 19.09 -0.74
CA THR A 165 3.78 19.11 -1.26
C THR A 165 3.68 18.63 -2.69
N PHE A 166 2.71 17.76 -2.96
CA PHE A 166 2.40 17.27 -4.29
C PHE A 166 0.98 17.66 -4.71
N ALA A 167 0.77 17.83 -6.01
CA ALA A 167 -0.51 18.17 -6.61
C ALA A 167 -0.72 17.37 -7.90
N GLY A 168 -1.97 17.26 -8.34
CA GLY A 168 -2.34 16.52 -9.54
C GLY A 168 -3.23 15.31 -9.25
N VAL A 169 -3.40 14.47 -10.27
CA VAL A 169 -4.19 13.23 -10.20
C VAL A 169 -3.28 12.05 -9.84
N HIS A 170 -3.87 10.87 -9.60
CA HIS A 170 -3.10 9.64 -9.41
C HIS A 170 -2.10 9.42 -10.57
N PRO A 171 -0.82 9.12 -10.30
CA PRO A 171 -0.25 8.65 -9.02
C PRO A 171 0.49 9.69 -8.14
N ALA A 172 0.03 10.94 -8.06
CA ALA A 172 0.68 11.99 -7.24
C ALA A 172 0.88 11.67 -5.73
N GLY A 173 0.17 10.68 -5.19
CA GLY A 173 0.28 10.25 -3.79
C GLY A 173 1.11 8.99 -3.55
N LEU A 174 1.73 8.40 -4.58
CA LEU A 174 2.54 7.19 -4.43
C LEU A 174 3.94 7.50 -3.92
N ALA A 175 4.47 6.60 -3.09
CA ALA A 175 5.82 6.70 -2.58
C ALA A 175 6.86 6.69 -3.71
N GLY A 176 6.68 5.88 -4.76
CA GLY A 176 7.59 5.85 -5.91
C GLY A 176 7.67 7.19 -6.64
N THR A 177 6.53 7.88 -6.81
CA THR A 177 6.49 9.24 -7.36
C THR A 177 7.23 10.25 -6.47
N HIS A 178 7.02 10.18 -5.15
CA HIS A 178 7.71 11.08 -4.20
C HIS A 178 9.22 10.86 -4.18
N ILE A 179 9.64 9.59 -4.12
CA ILE A 179 11.05 9.18 -4.11
C ILE A 179 11.75 9.65 -5.38
N HIS A 180 11.14 9.44 -6.55
CA HIS A 180 11.71 9.83 -7.83
C HIS A 180 12.03 11.33 -7.92
N HIS A 181 11.15 12.19 -7.40
CA HIS A 181 11.33 13.64 -7.46
C HIS A 181 12.25 14.21 -6.38
N LEU A 182 12.37 13.55 -5.23
CA LEU A 182 13.05 14.10 -4.05
C LEU A 182 14.39 13.43 -3.77
N ASP A 183 14.44 12.09 -3.81
CA ASP A 183 15.63 11.32 -3.43
C ASP A 183 15.69 9.97 -4.15
N PRO A 184 15.86 9.94 -5.49
CA PRO A 184 15.76 8.73 -6.31
C PRO A 184 16.79 7.68 -5.90
N VAL A 185 16.41 6.41 -6.07
CA VAL A 185 17.18 5.25 -5.58
C VAL A 185 17.98 4.57 -6.68
N SER A 186 18.89 3.69 -6.28
CA SER A 186 19.66 2.85 -7.19
C SER A 186 20.02 1.53 -6.51
N ALA A 187 20.77 0.67 -7.18
CA ALA A 187 21.30 -0.55 -6.56
C ALA A 187 22.19 -0.27 -5.33
N SER A 188 22.82 0.91 -5.25
CA SER A 188 23.72 1.30 -4.15
C SER A 188 23.09 2.28 -3.15
N LYS A 189 21.86 2.74 -3.40
CA LYS A 189 21.17 3.71 -2.54
C LYS A 189 19.77 3.22 -2.23
N THR A 190 19.51 2.97 -0.95
CA THR A 190 18.21 2.54 -0.44
C THR A 190 17.59 3.63 0.42
N VAL A 191 16.31 3.91 0.21
CA VAL A 191 15.47 4.74 1.08
C VAL A 191 14.37 3.87 1.68
N TRP A 192 13.72 4.34 2.74
CA TRP A 192 12.55 3.67 3.30
C TRP A 192 11.28 4.50 3.09
N HIS A 193 10.12 3.86 3.13
CA HIS A 193 8.85 4.55 3.17
C HIS A 193 7.85 3.90 4.12
N ILE A 194 6.91 4.70 4.62
CA ILE A 194 5.89 4.34 5.61
C ILE A 194 4.65 5.22 5.47
N GLY A 195 3.46 4.66 5.74
CA GLY A 195 2.20 5.41 5.70
C GLY A 195 1.91 6.18 6.99
N ALA A 196 1.19 7.30 6.89
CA ALA A 196 0.89 8.15 8.05
C ALA A 196 0.17 7.44 9.21
N GLN A 197 -0.77 6.52 8.93
CA GLN A 197 -1.44 5.73 9.98
C GLN A 197 -0.46 4.81 10.74
N ASP A 198 0.59 4.33 10.07
CA ASP A 198 1.62 3.54 10.74
C ASP A 198 2.54 4.42 11.59
N VAL A 199 2.84 5.65 11.17
CA VAL A 199 3.56 6.64 11.99
C VAL A 199 2.80 6.94 13.28
N ILE A 200 1.48 7.13 13.18
CA ILE A 200 0.57 7.30 14.33
C ILE A 200 0.59 6.05 15.23
N ALA A 201 0.56 4.86 14.63
CA ALA A 201 0.60 3.59 15.38
C ALA A 201 1.90 3.41 16.16
N ILE A 202 3.05 3.83 15.60
CA ILE A 202 4.35 3.82 16.29
C ILE A 202 4.27 4.66 17.57
N ALA A 203 3.83 5.90 17.47
CA ALA A 203 3.76 6.79 18.62
C ALA A 203 2.78 6.29 19.68
N ASN A 204 1.56 5.92 19.29
CA ASN A 204 0.55 5.41 20.22
C ASN A 204 1.02 4.13 20.92
N THR A 205 1.74 3.26 20.22
CA THR A 205 2.29 2.04 20.81
C THR A 205 3.28 2.34 21.92
N LEU A 206 4.20 3.29 21.70
CA LEU A 206 5.18 3.71 22.70
C LEU A 206 4.54 4.46 23.87
N LEU A 207 3.58 5.34 23.58
CA LEU A 207 2.85 6.13 24.58
C LEU A 207 2.04 5.25 25.52
N GLN A 208 1.43 4.18 25.01
CA GLN A 208 0.54 3.31 25.77
C GLN A 208 1.25 2.11 26.39
N GLY A 209 2.44 1.76 25.90
CA GLY A 209 3.14 0.56 26.34
C GLY A 209 2.55 -0.74 25.76
N SER A 210 1.81 -0.66 24.65
CA SER A 210 1.16 -1.80 24.02
C SER A 210 0.84 -1.54 22.55
N LEU A 211 0.81 -2.60 21.72
CA LEU A 211 0.57 -2.46 20.29
C LEU A 211 -0.76 -1.74 19.97
N TRP A 212 -0.66 -0.62 19.25
CA TRP A 212 -1.79 0.11 18.67
C TRP A 212 -2.05 -0.34 17.23
N ASN A 213 -3.15 -1.07 17.02
CA ASN A 213 -3.49 -1.68 15.74
C ASN A 213 -4.79 -1.13 15.11
N GLU A 214 -5.39 -0.09 15.68
CA GLU A 214 -6.58 0.57 15.12
C GLU A 214 -6.25 1.16 13.74
N ARG A 215 -7.17 1.00 12.79
CA ARG A 215 -7.10 1.57 11.44
C ARG A 215 -8.38 2.29 11.09
N ILE A 216 -8.26 3.39 10.36
CA ILE A 216 -9.39 4.02 9.70
C ILE A 216 -9.25 3.72 8.21
N VAL A 217 -10.21 3.00 7.64
CA VAL A 217 -10.20 2.58 6.23
C VAL A 217 -11.39 3.15 5.49
N ALA A 218 -11.20 3.55 4.24
CA ALA A 218 -12.32 3.90 3.37
C ALA A 218 -13.00 2.62 2.85
N LEU A 219 -14.32 2.49 3.01
CA LEU A 219 -15.13 1.52 2.31
C LEU A 219 -15.87 2.23 1.18
N GLY A 220 -15.63 1.84 -0.06
CA GLY A 220 -16.24 2.52 -1.20
C GLY A 220 -16.27 1.70 -2.48
N GLY A 221 -16.90 2.28 -3.49
CA GLY A 221 -17.08 1.68 -4.81
C GLY A 221 -18.55 1.48 -5.15
N PRO A 222 -18.86 1.23 -6.44
CA PRO A 222 -20.24 1.05 -6.92
C PRO A 222 -20.96 -0.14 -6.26
N GLY A 223 -20.24 -1.09 -5.68
CA GLY A 223 -20.81 -2.22 -4.94
C GLY A 223 -21.23 -1.93 -3.50
N VAL A 224 -21.00 -0.72 -2.98
CA VAL A 224 -21.26 -0.37 -1.56
C VAL A 224 -22.53 0.47 -1.43
N GLN A 225 -23.43 0.10 -0.51
CA GLN A 225 -24.66 0.84 -0.23
C GLN A 225 -24.40 2.19 0.48
N ARG A 226 -23.46 2.21 1.42
CA ARG A 226 -23.16 3.37 2.28
C ARG A 226 -21.65 3.64 2.37
N PRO A 227 -21.02 4.18 1.30
CA PRO A 227 -19.60 4.50 1.31
C PRO A 227 -19.23 5.46 2.44
N ARG A 228 -18.20 5.13 3.23
CA ARG A 228 -17.75 5.92 4.39
C ARG A 228 -16.41 5.45 4.91
N LEU A 229 -15.86 6.19 5.86
CA LEU A 229 -14.73 5.76 6.67
C LEU A 229 -15.20 4.82 7.78
N LEU A 230 -14.49 3.72 7.97
CA LEU A 230 -14.72 2.73 9.01
C LEU A 230 -13.51 2.66 9.93
N ARG A 231 -13.77 2.65 11.24
CA ARG A 231 -12.77 2.27 12.23
C ARG A 231 -12.76 0.76 12.35
N THR A 232 -11.58 0.17 12.25
CA THR A 232 -11.35 -1.28 12.25
C THR A 232 -9.96 -1.59 12.81
N VAL A 233 -9.49 -2.82 12.64
CA VAL A 233 -8.15 -3.28 13.04
C VAL A 233 -7.34 -3.72 11.83
N LEU A 234 -6.01 -3.67 11.94
CA LEU A 234 -5.12 -4.34 10.98
C LEU A 234 -5.49 -5.82 10.81
N GLY A 235 -5.58 -6.28 9.56
CA GLY A 235 -5.92 -7.67 9.27
C GLY A 235 -7.38 -8.05 9.52
N ALA A 236 -8.30 -7.07 9.66
CA ALA A 236 -9.72 -7.36 9.84
C ALA A 236 -10.28 -8.23 8.69
N SER A 237 -11.19 -9.15 9.03
CA SER A 237 -11.95 -9.93 8.06
C SER A 237 -12.77 -9.00 7.17
N LEU A 238 -12.54 -9.04 5.85
CA LEU A 238 -13.27 -8.21 4.91
C LEU A 238 -14.67 -8.77 4.61
N GLU A 239 -14.88 -10.07 4.80
CA GLU A 239 -16.20 -10.68 4.77
C GLU A 239 -17.08 -10.12 5.90
N GLU A 240 -16.54 -10.06 7.12
CA GLU A 240 -17.26 -9.50 8.27
C GLU A 240 -17.41 -7.98 8.16
N LEU A 241 -16.35 -7.28 7.77
CA LEU A 241 -16.35 -5.81 7.66
C LEU A 241 -17.34 -5.29 6.60
N THR A 242 -17.63 -6.10 5.57
CA THR A 242 -18.57 -5.73 4.49
C THR A 242 -19.95 -6.37 4.63
N ALA A 243 -20.19 -7.19 5.67
CA ALA A 243 -21.48 -7.83 5.91
C ALA A 243 -22.60 -6.79 6.07
N GLY A 244 -23.62 -6.87 5.19
CA GLY A 244 -24.74 -5.92 5.18
C GLY A 244 -24.42 -4.53 4.61
N GLU A 245 -23.21 -4.31 4.07
CA GLU A 245 -22.81 -3.04 3.45
C GLU A 245 -22.89 -3.05 1.92
N LEU A 246 -23.05 -4.22 1.31
CA LEU A 246 -22.95 -4.42 -0.13
C LEU A 246 -24.30 -4.38 -0.85
N VAL A 247 -24.33 -3.85 -2.07
CA VAL A 247 -25.51 -3.87 -2.93
C VAL A 247 -25.88 -5.32 -3.28
N ASN A 248 -27.18 -5.62 -3.37
CA ASN A 248 -27.71 -6.94 -3.72
C ASN A 248 -27.36 -7.33 -5.15
N ALA A 249 -26.18 -7.90 -5.34
CA ALA A 249 -25.67 -8.56 -6.54
C ALA A 249 -24.33 -9.24 -6.18
N GLU A 250 -23.75 -9.97 -7.13
CA GLU A 250 -22.39 -10.49 -6.97
C GLU A 250 -21.38 -9.33 -6.95
N GLN A 251 -20.53 -9.30 -5.93
CA GLN A 251 -19.56 -8.22 -5.70
C GLN A 251 -18.16 -8.83 -5.52
N ARG A 252 -17.17 -8.17 -6.11
CA ARG A 252 -15.76 -8.38 -5.79
C ARG A 252 -15.32 -7.40 -4.72
N VAL A 253 -14.92 -7.93 -3.57
CA VAL A 253 -14.29 -7.16 -2.50
C VAL A 253 -12.77 -7.15 -2.72
N ILE A 254 -12.17 -5.96 -2.65
CA ILE A 254 -10.75 -5.75 -2.88
C ILE A 254 -10.15 -5.12 -1.63
N SER A 255 -9.16 -5.78 -1.05
CA SER A 255 -8.26 -5.22 -0.05
C SER A 255 -7.34 -4.23 -0.76
N GLY A 256 -7.46 -2.93 -0.48
CA GLY A 256 -6.71 -1.87 -1.18
C GLY A 256 -7.49 -1.22 -2.32
N SER A 257 -6.76 -0.48 -3.17
CA SER A 257 -7.36 0.25 -4.28
C SER A 257 -7.69 -0.64 -5.47
N VAL A 258 -8.49 -0.13 -6.42
CA VAL A 258 -8.78 -0.84 -7.67
C VAL A 258 -7.56 -0.95 -8.60
N PHE A 259 -6.48 -0.18 -8.36
CA PHE A 259 -5.27 -0.23 -9.16
C PHE A 259 -4.22 -1.19 -8.58
N GLY A 260 -4.03 -1.19 -7.25
CA GLY A 260 -2.97 -1.96 -6.58
C GLY A 260 -3.47 -2.94 -5.51
N GLY A 261 -4.78 -3.19 -5.43
CA GLY A 261 -5.38 -4.04 -4.41
C GLY A 261 -5.35 -5.53 -4.73
N ARG A 262 -5.79 -6.33 -3.77
CA ARG A 262 -5.90 -7.78 -3.85
C ARG A 262 -7.35 -8.20 -3.64
N GLU A 263 -7.83 -9.12 -4.47
CA GLU A 263 -9.13 -9.73 -4.26
C GLU A 263 -9.18 -10.40 -2.87
N ALA A 264 -10.20 -10.05 -2.09
CA ALA A 264 -10.41 -10.56 -0.76
C ALA A 264 -11.31 -11.79 -0.83
N ALA A 265 -10.71 -12.97 -1.04
CA ALA A 265 -11.43 -14.21 -1.18
C ALA A 265 -10.79 -15.35 -0.38
N GLY A 266 -11.63 -16.21 0.20
CA GLY A 266 -11.21 -17.42 0.91
C GLY A 266 -10.18 -17.13 2.01
N ALA A 267 -9.02 -17.80 1.93
CA ALA A 267 -7.95 -17.66 2.92
C ALA A 267 -7.33 -16.25 2.99
N GLU A 268 -7.53 -15.41 1.97
CA GLU A 268 -6.91 -14.08 1.86
C GLU A 268 -7.94 -12.94 2.03
N ALA A 269 -9.16 -13.23 2.51
CA ALA A 269 -10.25 -12.29 2.69
C ALA A 269 -10.07 -11.32 3.89
N TYR A 270 -8.89 -10.71 4.00
CA TYR A 270 -8.48 -9.85 5.12
C TYR A 270 -7.89 -8.53 4.63
N LEU A 271 -7.95 -7.51 5.49
CA LEU A 271 -7.31 -6.23 5.23
C LEU A 271 -5.79 -6.41 5.18
N GLY A 272 -5.18 -6.06 4.04
CA GLY A 272 -3.75 -6.18 3.83
C GLY A 272 -2.97 -5.21 4.71
N ARG A 273 -1.75 -5.58 5.11
CA ARG A 273 -0.92 -4.79 6.04
C ARG A 273 -0.73 -3.33 5.64
N TYR A 274 -0.61 -3.07 4.34
CA TYR A 274 -0.32 -1.75 3.77
C TYR A 274 -1.56 -1.07 3.15
N HIS A 275 -2.75 -1.68 3.27
CA HIS A 275 -3.97 -1.16 2.68
C HIS A 275 -4.75 -0.31 3.68
N GLN A 276 -5.26 0.84 3.20
CA GLN A 276 -6.09 1.76 3.98
C GLN A 276 -7.46 2.03 3.34
N GLN A 277 -7.85 1.20 2.38
CA GLN A 277 -9.18 1.22 1.77
C GLN A 277 -9.62 -0.20 1.40
N VAL A 278 -10.94 -0.36 1.26
CA VAL A 278 -11.62 -1.55 0.77
C VAL A 278 -12.49 -1.10 -0.40
N SER A 279 -12.14 -1.58 -1.59
CA SER A 279 -12.84 -1.22 -2.82
C SER A 279 -13.80 -2.35 -3.20
N VAL A 280 -15.05 -2.03 -3.54
CA VAL A 280 -16.04 -3.03 -3.94
C VAL A 280 -16.59 -2.71 -5.33
N LEU A 281 -16.41 -3.67 -6.25
CA LEU A 281 -16.87 -3.58 -7.63
C LEU A 281 -17.92 -4.69 -7.90
N PRO A 282 -18.97 -4.40 -8.67
CA PRO A 282 -19.87 -5.44 -9.14
C PRO A 282 -19.13 -6.40 -10.07
N GLU A 283 -19.37 -7.70 -9.90
CA GLU A 283 -18.95 -8.69 -10.88
C GLU A 283 -19.77 -8.57 -12.16
N ASP A 284 -19.09 -8.53 -13.31
CA ASP A 284 -19.72 -8.42 -14.62
C ASP A 284 -19.33 -9.62 -15.49
N HIS A 285 -20.27 -10.57 -15.56
CA HIS A 285 -20.18 -11.77 -16.40
C HIS A 285 -20.92 -11.62 -17.74
N GLU A 286 -21.49 -10.44 -18.03
CA GLU A 286 -22.33 -10.26 -19.20
C GLU A 286 -21.51 -10.15 -20.49
N ARG A 287 -21.86 -10.98 -21.48
CA ARG A 287 -21.31 -10.85 -22.83
C ARG A 287 -22.04 -9.72 -23.57
N LYS A 288 -21.40 -8.55 -23.63
CA LYS A 288 -21.96 -7.38 -24.33
C LYS A 288 -22.07 -7.62 -25.83
N LEU A 289 -23.26 -7.37 -26.40
CA LEU A 289 -23.51 -7.39 -27.83
C LEU A 289 -22.63 -6.31 -28.52
N PHE A 290 -21.96 -6.65 -29.62
CA PHE A 290 -21.01 -5.80 -30.35
C PHE A 290 -19.69 -5.43 -29.64
N GLY A 291 -19.46 -5.83 -28.38
CA GLY A 291 -18.15 -5.73 -27.71
C GLY A 291 -17.46 -4.37 -27.87
N TYR A 292 -16.22 -4.37 -28.39
CA TYR A 292 -15.42 -3.15 -28.64
C TYR A 292 -15.94 -2.25 -29.77
N LEU A 293 -16.88 -2.73 -30.60
CA LEU A 293 -17.55 -1.92 -31.62
C LEU A 293 -18.73 -1.12 -31.05
N SER A 294 -19.08 -1.33 -29.78
CA SER A 294 -20.12 -0.55 -29.10
C SER A 294 -19.70 0.92 -28.97
N PRO A 295 -20.61 1.89 -29.21
CA PRO A 295 -20.34 3.32 -28.99
C PRO A 295 -19.94 3.67 -27.54
N GLY A 296 -20.23 2.78 -26.58
CA GLY A 296 -19.70 2.86 -25.22
C GLY A 296 -20.08 4.12 -24.42
N PRO A 297 -21.35 4.55 -24.34
CA PRO A 297 -21.72 5.77 -23.58
C PRO A 297 -21.42 5.68 -22.07
N ASN A 298 -21.17 4.48 -21.55
CA ASN A 298 -20.85 4.19 -20.15
C ASN A 298 -19.47 3.52 -19.98
N LEU A 299 -18.59 3.55 -21.00
CA LEU A 299 -17.27 2.93 -20.95
C LEU A 299 -16.19 4.00 -20.87
N HIS A 300 -15.18 3.82 -20.03
CA HIS A 300 -14.00 4.68 -20.01
C HIS A 300 -12.91 4.13 -20.94
N SER A 301 -12.15 5.03 -21.57
CA SER A 301 -10.89 4.73 -22.23
C SER A 301 -9.94 5.92 -22.07
N VAL A 302 -8.65 5.64 -21.90
CA VAL A 302 -7.60 6.68 -21.82
C VAL A 302 -7.58 7.53 -23.09
N PHE A 303 -7.73 6.89 -24.26
CA PHE A 303 -8.01 7.61 -25.51
C PHE A 303 -9.51 7.85 -25.66
N PRO A 304 -9.94 9.02 -26.17
CA PRO A 304 -11.35 9.40 -26.30
C PRO A 304 -12.05 8.68 -27.46
N VAL A 305 -12.11 7.34 -27.40
CA VAL A 305 -12.70 6.48 -28.46
C VAL A 305 -14.18 6.16 -28.22
N PHE A 306 -14.67 6.35 -27.00
CA PHE A 306 -16.06 6.09 -26.61
C PHE A 306 -16.86 7.39 -26.48
N LEU A 307 -18.19 7.30 -26.64
CA LEU A 307 -19.11 8.44 -26.54
C LEU A 307 -19.09 9.09 -25.14
N SER A 308 -18.72 8.35 -24.10
CA SER A 308 -18.52 8.86 -22.74
C SER A 308 -17.51 10.01 -22.67
N ALA A 309 -16.49 10.02 -23.54
CA ALA A 309 -15.47 11.07 -23.55
C ALA A 309 -16.04 12.46 -23.89
N TRP A 310 -17.21 12.52 -24.53
CA TRP A 310 -17.91 13.76 -24.88
C TRP A 310 -18.74 14.31 -23.71
N LEU A 311 -18.83 13.55 -22.61
CA LEU A 311 -19.49 13.92 -21.35
C LEU A 311 -18.49 13.79 -20.18
N PRO A 312 -17.45 14.64 -20.10
CA PRO A 312 -16.32 14.45 -19.19
C PRO A 312 -16.67 14.49 -17.70
N ARG A 313 -17.85 15.02 -17.32
CA ARG A 313 -18.34 15.05 -15.92
C ARG A 313 -19.21 13.86 -15.55
N LYS A 314 -19.49 12.95 -16.49
CA LYS A 314 -20.35 11.80 -16.25
C LYS A 314 -19.61 10.81 -15.35
N LEU A 315 -20.22 10.50 -14.21
CA LEU A 315 -19.76 9.41 -13.35
C LEU A 315 -20.01 8.07 -14.04
N LEU A 316 -19.01 7.21 -14.01
CA LEU A 316 -19.04 5.88 -14.63
C LEU A 316 -19.05 4.81 -13.53
N HIS A 317 -19.93 3.84 -13.68
CA HIS A 317 -19.97 2.67 -12.82
C HIS A 317 -19.00 1.64 -13.38
N PHE A 318 -17.83 1.53 -12.77
CA PHE A 318 -16.87 0.50 -13.10
C PHE A 318 -17.33 -0.86 -12.55
N SER A 319 -17.00 -1.93 -13.27
CA SER A 319 -17.16 -3.32 -12.86
C SER A 319 -15.82 -4.04 -13.01
N THR A 320 -15.78 -5.33 -12.69
CA THR A 320 -14.57 -6.18 -12.84
C THR A 320 -14.21 -6.49 -14.29
N THR A 321 -15.02 -6.07 -15.27
CA THR A 321 -14.80 -6.38 -16.68
C THR A 321 -13.58 -5.64 -17.27
N SER A 322 -12.75 -6.36 -18.01
CA SER A 322 -11.58 -5.80 -18.70
C SER A 322 -11.94 -4.99 -19.96
N ASN A 323 -13.20 -5.09 -20.42
CA ASN A 323 -13.71 -4.55 -21.69
C ASN A 323 -12.80 -4.89 -22.90
N GLY A 324 -12.16 -6.07 -22.90
CA GLY A 324 -11.25 -6.48 -23.95
C GLY A 324 -10.64 -7.87 -23.72
N SER A 325 -9.70 -8.25 -24.58
CA SER A 325 -8.99 -9.53 -24.49
C SER A 325 -7.47 -9.28 -24.58
N PRO A 326 -6.63 -10.19 -24.04
CA PRO A 326 -5.18 -10.11 -24.20
C PRO A 326 -4.76 -10.01 -25.67
N ARG A 327 -3.81 -9.12 -25.96
CA ARG A 327 -3.25 -8.86 -27.31
C ARG A 327 -1.79 -8.42 -27.17
N ALA A 328 -1.06 -8.44 -28.28
CA ALA A 328 0.31 -7.92 -28.32
C ALA A 328 0.37 -6.45 -27.88
N MET A 329 1.47 -6.08 -27.21
CA MET A 329 1.72 -4.72 -26.78
C MET A 329 1.89 -3.81 -28.00
N VAL A 330 1.08 -2.76 -28.09
CA VAL A 330 1.17 -1.76 -29.17
C VAL A 330 1.72 -0.45 -28.57
N PRO A 331 2.91 0.00 -28.98
CA PRO A 331 3.54 1.20 -28.44
C PRO A 331 3.00 2.47 -29.11
N ILE A 332 1.81 2.92 -28.69
CA ILE A 332 1.13 4.11 -29.25
C ILE A 332 1.19 5.35 -28.34
N GLY A 333 2.10 5.38 -27.36
CA GLY A 333 2.23 6.52 -26.43
C GLY A 333 1.30 6.45 -25.21
N THR A 334 0.58 5.35 -25.01
CA THR A 334 -0.42 5.21 -23.92
C THR A 334 0.22 5.29 -22.54
N TYR A 335 1.39 4.67 -22.36
CA TYR A 335 2.02 4.53 -21.05
C TYR A 335 2.64 5.84 -20.59
N GLU A 336 3.19 6.60 -21.54
CA GLU A 336 3.74 7.95 -21.33
C GLU A 336 2.66 8.93 -20.86
N SER A 337 1.39 8.72 -21.23
CA SER A 337 0.29 9.56 -20.79
C SER A 337 -0.10 9.39 -19.32
N VAL A 338 0.35 8.30 -18.67
CA VAL A 338 -0.02 7.94 -17.30
C VAL A 338 1.18 7.74 -16.37
N MET A 339 2.41 7.78 -16.90
CA MET A 339 3.65 7.70 -16.13
C MET A 339 4.15 9.11 -15.79
N PRO A 340 4.14 9.54 -14.51
CA PRO A 340 4.62 10.87 -14.16
C PRO A 340 6.13 10.95 -13.92
N LEU A 341 6.83 9.81 -13.92
CA LEU A 341 8.28 9.74 -13.71
C LEU A 341 9.02 10.00 -15.03
N ASP A 342 10.26 10.49 -14.96
CA ASP A 342 11.16 10.67 -16.10
C ASP A 342 11.76 9.31 -16.55
N ILE A 343 10.88 8.44 -17.05
CA ILE A 343 11.18 7.08 -17.45
C ILE A 343 10.59 6.82 -18.83
N LEU A 344 11.35 6.13 -19.69
CA LEU A 344 10.88 5.63 -20.98
C LEU A 344 9.91 4.46 -20.78
N ALA A 345 8.66 4.78 -20.41
CA ALA A 345 7.67 3.81 -19.95
C ALA A 345 7.43 2.65 -20.94
N THR A 346 7.23 2.94 -22.23
CA THR A 346 7.04 1.88 -23.23
C THR A 346 8.24 0.93 -23.28
N GLN A 347 9.46 1.46 -23.29
CA GLN A 347 10.69 0.67 -23.38
C GLN A 347 10.89 -0.17 -22.11
N LEU A 348 10.65 0.44 -20.95
CA LEU A 348 10.76 -0.23 -19.67
C LEU A 348 9.77 -1.39 -19.58
N LEU A 349 8.49 -1.14 -19.87
CA LEU A 349 7.46 -2.17 -19.81
C LEU A 349 7.71 -3.31 -20.80
N ARG A 350 8.32 -3.03 -21.97
CA ARG A 350 8.77 -4.08 -22.89
C ARG A 350 9.88 -4.92 -22.29
N ALA A 351 10.92 -4.29 -21.72
CA ALA A 351 12.02 -4.99 -21.06
C ALA A 351 11.50 -5.87 -19.91
N VAL A 352 10.57 -5.34 -19.12
CA VAL A 352 9.90 -6.07 -18.04
C VAL A 352 9.14 -7.31 -18.54
N LEU A 353 8.37 -7.17 -19.64
CA LEU A 353 7.60 -8.29 -20.20
C LEU A 353 8.47 -9.42 -20.78
N VAL A 354 9.66 -9.10 -21.29
CA VAL A 354 10.59 -10.10 -21.84
C VAL A 354 11.69 -10.51 -20.86
N GLU A 355 11.60 -10.04 -19.60
CA GLU A 355 12.55 -10.32 -18.52
C GLU A 355 14.00 -9.93 -18.85
N ASP A 356 14.19 -8.85 -19.61
CA ASP A 356 15.51 -8.25 -19.86
C ASP A 356 15.93 -7.44 -18.62
N LEU A 357 16.60 -8.12 -17.68
CA LEU A 357 16.94 -7.57 -16.36
C LEU A 357 17.89 -6.37 -16.45
N GLU A 358 18.90 -6.46 -17.31
CA GLU A 358 19.89 -5.38 -17.50
C GLU A 358 19.22 -4.13 -18.06
N MET A 359 18.40 -4.29 -19.11
CA MET A 359 17.68 -3.17 -19.70
C MET A 359 16.62 -2.61 -18.75
N ALA A 360 15.89 -3.45 -18.03
CA ALA A 360 14.90 -3.00 -17.06
C ALA A 360 15.55 -2.19 -15.93
N ALA A 361 16.70 -2.63 -15.43
CA ALA A 361 17.48 -1.89 -14.42
C ALA A 361 17.99 -0.56 -14.98
N ALA A 362 18.56 -0.55 -16.19
CA ALA A 362 19.03 0.67 -16.85
C ALA A 362 17.91 1.69 -17.13
N LEU A 363 16.68 1.22 -17.33
CA LEU A 363 15.49 2.05 -17.53
C LEU A 363 14.79 2.45 -16.22
N GLY A 364 15.37 2.16 -15.06
CA GLY A 364 14.89 2.69 -13.77
C GLY A 364 13.89 1.81 -13.01
N CYS A 365 13.75 0.51 -13.33
CA CYS A 365 12.79 -0.35 -12.64
C CYS A 365 12.99 -0.44 -11.12
N LEU A 366 14.20 -0.17 -10.62
CA LEU A 366 14.54 -0.21 -9.19
C LEU A 366 13.81 0.86 -8.37
N GLU A 367 13.42 1.97 -9.00
CA GLU A 367 12.63 3.04 -8.35
C GLU A 367 11.14 2.68 -8.22
N LEU A 368 10.69 1.61 -8.89
CA LEU A 368 9.28 1.27 -9.02
C LEU A 368 8.86 0.13 -8.10
N ASP A 369 7.56 0.08 -7.84
CA ASP A 369 6.81 -1.07 -7.34
C ASP A 369 5.63 -1.41 -8.26
N GLU A 370 4.91 -2.47 -7.91
CA GLU A 370 3.64 -2.81 -8.55
C GLU A 370 2.66 -1.62 -8.65
N GLU A 371 2.57 -0.80 -7.60
CA GLU A 371 1.64 0.35 -7.58
C GLU A 371 2.01 1.44 -8.59
N ASP A 372 3.30 1.64 -8.87
CA ASP A 372 3.77 2.69 -9.78
C ASP A 372 3.46 2.36 -11.25
N VAL A 373 3.34 1.07 -11.59
CA VAL A 373 2.97 0.60 -12.95
C VAL A 373 1.51 0.17 -13.07
N ALA A 374 0.74 0.22 -11.99
CA ALA A 374 -0.66 -0.21 -11.97
C ALA A 374 -1.53 0.58 -12.96
N LEU A 375 -1.30 1.90 -13.06
CA LEU A 375 -2.03 2.74 -14.01
C LEU A 375 -1.65 2.43 -15.47
N CYS A 376 -0.43 1.96 -15.72
CA CYS A 376 -0.04 1.45 -17.03
C CYS A 376 -0.80 0.17 -17.39
N THR A 377 -1.06 -0.72 -16.42
CA THR A 377 -1.91 -1.90 -16.64
C THR A 377 -3.34 -1.51 -16.97
N TYR A 378 -3.92 -0.57 -16.21
CA TYR A 378 -5.25 -0.03 -16.52
C TYR A 378 -5.33 0.55 -17.94
N ALA A 379 -4.33 1.32 -18.33
CA ALA A 379 -4.27 1.98 -19.63
C ALA A 379 -3.95 1.02 -20.79
N CYS A 380 -3.39 -0.17 -20.51
CA CYS A 380 -2.85 -1.09 -21.51
C CYS A 380 -3.93 -1.58 -22.50
N PRO A 381 -3.80 -1.30 -23.80
CA PRO A 381 -4.69 -1.88 -24.82
C PRO A 381 -4.52 -3.40 -24.94
N GLY A 382 -3.32 -3.90 -24.65
CA GLY A 382 -2.95 -5.31 -24.73
C GLY A 382 -3.40 -6.17 -23.54
N LYS A 383 -3.92 -5.54 -22.46
CA LYS A 383 -4.36 -6.21 -21.23
C LYS A 383 -3.26 -7.04 -20.56
N TYR A 384 -2.05 -6.47 -20.50
CA TYR A 384 -0.94 -7.03 -19.73
C TYR A 384 -1.01 -6.60 -18.27
N GLU A 385 -0.62 -7.53 -17.40
CA GLU A 385 -0.45 -7.32 -15.95
C GLU A 385 1.02 -6.96 -15.66
N TYR A 386 1.32 -5.66 -15.68
CA TYR A 386 2.69 -5.14 -15.52
C TYR A 386 3.17 -5.22 -14.08
N ALA A 387 2.29 -5.09 -13.09
CA ALA A 387 2.64 -5.20 -11.67
C ALA A 387 3.27 -6.57 -11.33
N PRO A 388 2.62 -7.72 -11.60
CA PRO A 388 3.25 -9.03 -11.41
C PRO A 388 4.53 -9.23 -12.23
N ALA A 389 4.57 -8.73 -13.47
CA ALA A 389 5.75 -8.83 -14.32
C ALA A 389 6.95 -8.05 -13.73
N LEU A 390 6.72 -6.83 -13.27
CA LEU A 390 7.72 -6.00 -12.60
C LEU A 390 8.21 -6.68 -11.30
N ARG A 391 7.29 -7.21 -10.48
CA ARG A 391 7.67 -7.95 -9.27
C ARG A 391 8.56 -9.15 -9.59
N ASN A 392 8.29 -9.87 -10.68
CA ASN A 392 9.14 -10.98 -11.09
C ASN A 392 10.55 -10.49 -11.45
N VAL A 393 10.66 -9.45 -12.27
CA VAL A 393 11.95 -8.85 -12.67
C VAL A 393 12.74 -8.34 -11.46
N LEU A 394 12.10 -7.59 -10.55
CA LEU A 394 12.75 -7.14 -9.31
C LEU A 394 13.24 -8.31 -8.45
N THR A 395 12.47 -9.40 -8.38
CA THR A 395 12.84 -10.60 -7.64
C THR A 395 14.00 -11.35 -8.29
N LEU A 396 14.12 -11.33 -9.62
CA LEU A 396 15.22 -11.93 -10.37
C LEU A 396 16.50 -11.09 -10.22
N ILE A 397 16.41 -9.77 -10.40
CA ILE A 397 17.52 -8.85 -10.20
C ILE A 397 18.13 -9.03 -8.81
N GLU A 398 17.31 -9.13 -7.78
CA GLU A 398 17.80 -9.31 -6.40
C GLU A 398 18.42 -10.69 -6.14
N LYS A 399 18.03 -11.73 -6.90
CA LYS A 399 18.63 -13.06 -6.76
C LYS A 399 19.95 -13.20 -7.52
N GLU A 400 20.06 -12.51 -8.65
CA GLU A 400 21.21 -12.59 -9.55
C GLU A 400 22.28 -11.54 -9.21
N GLY A 401 21.90 -10.46 -8.51
CA GLY A 401 22.74 -9.32 -8.11
C GLY A 401 23.28 -9.39 -6.68
#